data_AF-A0A8J4LSJ7-F1
#
_entry.id   AF-A0A8J4LSJ7-F1
#
_cell.length_a   1.000
_cell.length_b   1.000
_cell.length_c   1.000
_cell.angle_alpha   90.00
_cell.angle_beta   90.00
_cell.angle_gamma   90.00
#
_symmetry.space_group_name_H-M   'P 1'
#
loop_
_entity.id
_entity.type
_entity.pdbx_description
1 polymer ?
#
loop_
_entity_poly.entity_id
_entity_poly.type
_entity_poly.pdbx_seq_one_letter_code
_entity_poly.pdbx_strand_id
1 'polypeptide(L)'
;MSANFTKVVELLGNPTEIEVASPLAQEGLGAFVDWMGVFRVCQGFEVWHEHGAWVTAHNPEFGPGIKERFTMAAAISRDQVEAASVKRARIRAHMLDLLGLDGVLALPTTPGPAPLVNTPPADLDAWRTRLISLTSIAGLAGLPQGPLGVMRLSWRLLRI
;
A
#
# COMPACT_ATOMS: atom_id res chain seq x y z
N MET A 1 -0.63 -17.72 -20.02
CA MET A 1 0.43 -16.80 -19.56
C MET A 1 0.63 -15.75 -20.65
N SER A 2 0.68 -14.45 -20.34
CA SER A 2 0.84 -13.42 -21.39
C SER A 2 2.26 -13.46 -21.97
N ALA A 3 2.41 -13.08 -23.23
CA ALA A 3 3.74 -13.02 -23.87
C ALA A 3 4.74 -12.11 -23.11
N ASN A 4 4.24 -11.13 -22.37
CA ASN A 4 5.09 -10.24 -21.57
C ASN A 4 5.56 -10.90 -20.26
N PHE A 5 4.74 -11.74 -19.63
CA PHE A 5 5.18 -12.45 -18.42
C PHE A 5 6.22 -13.53 -18.76
N THR A 6 6.09 -14.19 -19.91
CA THR A 6 7.11 -15.13 -20.40
C THR A 6 8.49 -14.47 -20.51
N LYS A 7 8.58 -13.25 -21.05
CA LYS A 7 9.84 -12.49 -21.12
C LYS A 7 10.44 -12.20 -19.74
N VAL A 8 9.60 -11.95 -18.73
CA VAL A 8 10.07 -11.73 -17.35
C VAL A 8 10.67 -13.02 -16.80
N VAL A 9 10.00 -14.16 -17.02
CA VAL A 9 10.49 -15.48 -16.59
C VAL A 9 11.79 -15.86 -17.30
N GLU A 10 11.92 -15.56 -18.60
CA GLU A 10 13.17 -15.79 -19.35
C GLU A 10 14.34 -14.96 -18.81
N LEU A 11 14.08 -13.74 -18.31
CA LEU A 11 15.12 -12.85 -17.79
C LEU A 11 15.48 -13.11 -16.33
N LEU A 12 14.49 -13.42 -15.47
CA LEU A 12 14.66 -13.51 -14.01
C LEU A 12 14.61 -14.95 -13.49
N GLY A 13 14.29 -15.92 -14.33
CA GLY A 13 14.05 -17.30 -13.94
C GLY A 13 12.61 -17.58 -13.50
N ASN A 14 12.36 -18.82 -13.12
CA ASN A 14 11.03 -19.25 -12.69
C ASN A 14 10.69 -18.67 -11.31
N PRO A 15 9.53 -18.02 -11.16
CA PRO A 15 9.10 -17.49 -9.88
C PRO A 15 8.74 -18.62 -8.92
N THR A 16 8.91 -18.38 -7.63
CA THR A 16 8.37 -19.20 -6.55
C THR A 16 7.24 -18.43 -5.87
N GLU A 17 6.10 -19.08 -5.64
CA GLU A 17 5.02 -18.49 -4.85
C GLU A 17 5.38 -18.50 -3.37
N ILE A 18 5.19 -17.36 -2.71
CA ILE A 18 5.53 -17.18 -1.29
C ILE A 18 4.41 -16.44 -0.56
N GLU A 19 4.22 -16.78 0.71
CA GLU A 19 3.37 -16.04 1.62
C GLU A 19 4.21 -14.94 2.29
N VAL A 20 4.10 -13.71 1.80
CA VAL A 20 4.96 -12.61 2.24
C VAL A 20 4.65 -12.14 3.66
N ALA A 21 3.37 -12.00 4.01
CA ALA A 21 2.94 -11.42 5.29
C ALA A 21 2.69 -12.48 6.39
N SER A 22 2.31 -13.70 6.02
CA SER A 22 1.95 -14.75 6.98
C SER A 22 3.04 -15.09 8.02
N PRO A 23 4.36 -14.99 7.73
CA PRO A 23 5.40 -15.21 8.74
C PRO A 23 5.34 -14.23 9.93
N LEU A 24 4.69 -13.07 9.75
CA LEU A 24 4.53 -12.06 10.79
C LEU A 24 3.15 -12.10 11.48
N ALA A 25 2.37 -13.18 11.31
CA ALA A 25 1.01 -13.28 11.85
C ALA A 25 0.93 -13.12 13.37
N GLN A 26 1.89 -13.67 14.13
CA GLN A 26 1.91 -13.57 15.59
C GLN A 26 2.17 -12.14 16.10
N GLU A 27 2.63 -11.25 15.23
CA GLU A 27 2.91 -9.84 15.53
C GLU A 27 1.73 -8.92 15.11
N GLY A 28 0.61 -9.53 14.67
CA GLY A 28 -0.54 -8.81 14.11
C GLY A 28 -0.21 -8.14 12.78
N LEU A 29 0.65 -8.78 11.98
CA LEU A 29 1.13 -8.31 10.68
C LEU A 29 0.99 -9.40 9.60
N GLY A 30 0.04 -10.32 9.79
CA GLY A 30 -0.14 -11.52 8.97
C GLY A 30 -0.73 -11.26 7.59
N ALA A 31 -1.26 -10.06 7.35
CA ALA A 31 -1.85 -9.68 6.06
C ALA A 31 -1.40 -8.28 5.63
N PHE A 32 -1.40 -8.03 4.32
CA PHE A 32 -1.04 -6.71 3.78
C PHE A 32 -1.97 -5.58 4.22
N VAL A 33 -3.20 -5.89 4.64
CA VAL A 33 -4.10 -4.89 5.24
C VAL A 33 -3.58 -4.38 6.59
N ASP A 34 -2.88 -5.22 7.35
CA ASP A 34 -2.25 -4.82 8.61
C ASP A 34 -1.09 -3.86 8.33
N TRP A 35 -0.33 -4.13 7.28
CA TRP A 35 0.78 -3.28 6.83
C TRP A 35 0.25 -1.93 6.35
N MET A 36 -0.84 -1.92 5.58
CA MET A 36 -1.55 -0.69 5.22
C MET A 36 -1.97 0.11 6.46
N GLY A 37 -2.44 -0.55 7.51
CA GLY A 37 -2.77 0.07 8.79
C GLY A 37 -1.56 0.78 9.43
N VAL A 38 -0.41 0.10 9.47
CA VAL A 38 0.87 0.69 9.94
C VAL A 38 1.25 1.90 9.09
N PHE A 39 1.21 1.76 7.76
CA PHE A 39 1.51 2.83 6.82
C PHE A 39 0.60 4.05 7.04
N ARG A 40 -0.70 3.83 7.24
CA ARG A 40 -1.68 4.90 7.45
C ARG A 40 -1.39 5.72 8.70
N VAL A 41 -0.97 5.08 9.80
CA VAL A 41 -0.63 5.78 11.04
C VAL A 41 0.66 6.59 10.86
N CYS A 42 1.72 5.97 10.34
CA CYS A 42 2.99 6.65 10.08
C CYS A 42 2.81 7.85 9.14
N GLN A 43 2.20 7.62 7.98
CA GLN A 43 1.96 8.67 6.98
C GLN A 43 1.05 9.76 7.52
N GLY A 44 -0.04 9.40 8.22
CA GLY A 44 -0.96 10.38 8.79
C GLY A 44 -0.24 11.32 9.78
N PHE A 45 0.59 10.76 10.65
CA PHE A 45 1.39 11.55 11.59
C PHE A 45 2.36 12.47 10.86
N GLU A 46 3.10 11.96 9.86
CA GLU A 46 4.03 12.75 9.05
C GLU A 46 3.32 13.90 8.30
N VAL A 47 2.14 13.63 7.72
CA VAL A 47 1.31 14.64 7.05
C VAL A 47 0.87 15.74 8.01
N TRP A 48 0.42 15.39 9.22
CA TRP A 48 0.02 16.40 10.20
C TRP A 48 1.21 17.17 10.76
N HIS A 49 2.34 16.50 10.96
CA HIS A 49 3.58 17.16 11.37
C HIS A 49 4.00 18.24 10.38
N GLU A 50 3.96 17.95 9.08
CA GLU A 50 4.37 18.87 8.02
C GLU A 50 3.33 19.97 7.77
N HIS A 51 2.05 19.61 7.69
CA HIS A 51 1.01 20.52 7.19
C HIS A 51 0.06 21.05 8.26
N GLY A 52 0.09 20.50 9.48
CA GLY A 52 -0.88 20.80 10.54
C GLY A 52 -0.89 22.28 10.93
N ALA A 53 0.28 22.90 11.06
CA ALA A 53 0.38 24.33 11.37
C ALA A 53 -0.30 25.22 10.31
N TRP A 54 -0.11 24.90 9.02
CA TRP A 54 -0.73 25.64 7.92
C TRP A 54 -2.25 25.43 7.91
N VAL A 55 -2.71 24.18 8.08
CA VAL A 55 -4.14 23.85 8.14
C VAL A 55 -4.83 24.58 9.31
N THR A 56 -4.22 24.59 10.49
CA THR A 56 -4.76 25.32 11.65
C THR A 56 -4.80 26.82 11.42
N ALA A 57 -3.78 27.40 10.80
CA ALA A 57 -3.71 28.85 10.56
C ALA A 57 -4.68 29.34 9.47
N HIS A 58 -4.91 28.54 8.43
CA HIS A 58 -5.67 28.99 7.24
C HIS A 58 -7.07 28.37 7.13
N ASN A 59 -7.37 27.33 7.91
CA ASN A 59 -8.65 26.61 7.91
C ASN A 59 -9.22 26.38 6.49
N PRO A 60 -8.47 25.71 5.60
CA PRO A 60 -8.86 25.53 4.20
C PRO A 60 -10.11 24.64 4.07
N GLU A 61 -10.91 24.89 3.03
CA GLU A 61 -12.00 24.00 2.63
C GLU A 61 -11.46 22.81 1.83
N PHE A 62 -11.42 21.64 2.45
CA PHE A 62 -11.06 20.40 1.78
C PHE A 62 -12.26 19.66 1.20
N GLY A 63 -12.07 19.08 0.02
CA GLY A 63 -13.02 18.15 -0.56
C GLY A 63 -13.21 16.88 0.28
N PRO A 64 -14.30 16.12 0.02
CA PRO A 64 -14.58 14.88 0.72
C PRO A 64 -13.45 13.86 0.53
N GLY A 65 -13.17 13.10 1.58
CA GLY A 65 -12.04 12.18 1.70
C GLY A 65 -10.76 12.83 2.20
N ILE A 66 -10.42 14.05 1.77
CA ILE A 66 -9.22 14.76 2.24
C ILE A 66 -9.47 15.36 3.62
N LYS A 67 -10.64 15.96 3.82
CA LYS A 67 -11.05 16.49 5.12
C LYS A 67 -10.96 15.43 6.22
N GLU A 68 -11.53 14.25 5.99
CA GLU A 68 -11.54 13.14 6.94
C GLU A 68 -10.13 12.60 7.21
N ARG A 69 -9.24 12.63 6.21
CA ARG A 69 -7.84 12.22 6.37
C ARG A 69 -7.05 13.21 7.21
N PHE A 70 -7.25 14.51 7.03
CA PHE A 70 -6.63 15.53 7.90
C PHE A 70 -7.19 15.46 9.33
N THR A 71 -8.50 15.26 9.50
CA THR A 71 -9.09 15.04 10.83
C THR A 71 -8.50 13.81 11.51
N MET A 72 -8.35 12.70 10.78
CA MET A 72 -7.73 11.48 11.29
C MET A 72 -6.26 11.71 11.65
N ALA A 73 -5.50 12.35 10.76
CA ALA A 73 -4.08 12.66 10.94
C ALA A 73 -3.82 13.52 12.19
N ALA A 74 -4.65 14.55 12.40
CA ALA A 74 -4.58 15.42 13.58
C ALA A 74 -4.84 14.70 14.91
N ALA A 75 -5.55 13.57 14.87
CA ALA A 75 -5.91 12.79 16.06
C ALA A 75 -4.89 11.69 16.40
N ILE A 76 -3.84 11.50 15.59
CA ILE A 76 -2.83 10.46 15.84
C ILE A 76 -1.95 10.89 17.01
N SER A 77 -1.90 10.07 18.06
CA SER A 77 -1.06 10.32 19.23
C SER A 77 0.40 9.89 19.02
N ARG A 78 1.29 10.36 19.91
CA ARG A 78 2.69 9.92 19.94
C ARG A 78 2.80 8.40 20.17
N ASP A 79 2.07 7.87 21.13
CA ASP A 79 2.08 6.43 21.43
C ASP A 79 1.65 5.58 20.22
N GLN A 80 0.66 6.05 19.45
CA GLN A 80 0.20 5.37 18.24
C GLN A 80 1.29 5.33 17.16
N VAL A 81 1.97 6.45 16.90
CA VAL A 81 3.04 6.48 15.90
C VAL A 81 4.30 5.75 16.38
N GLU A 82 4.60 5.75 17.67
CA GLU A 82 5.70 4.96 18.25
C GLU A 82 5.45 3.46 18.07
N ALA A 83 4.25 2.98 18.40
CA ALA A 83 3.86 1.59 18.18
C ALA A 83 3.88 1.21 16.68
N ALA A 84 3.39 2.10 15.80
CA ALA A 84 3.43 1.89 14.36
C ALA A 84 4.87 1.89 13.81
N SER A 85 5.76 2.70 14.37
CA SER A 85 7.17 2.78 13.97
C SER A 85 7.92 1.49 14.29
N VAL A 86 7.64 0.86 15.43
CA VAL A 86 8.18 -0.48 15.77
C VAL A 86 7.74 -1.51 14.73
N LYS A 87 6.45 -1.53 14.37
CA LYS A 87 5.92 -2.42 13.33
C LYS A 87 6.52 -2.13 11.95
N ARG A 88 6.70 -0.85 11.58
CA ARG A 88 7.37 -0.44 10.33
C ARG A 88 8.80 -0.98 10.27
N ALA A 89 9.57 -0.85 11.35
CA ALA A 89 10.92 -1.38 11.43
C ALA A 89 10.94 -2.91 11.27
N ARG A 90 9.97 -3.61 11.87
CA ARG A 90 9.81 -5.06 11.72
C ARG A 90 9.51 -5.48 10.28
N ILE A 91 8.55 -4.84 9.63
CA ILE A 91 8.18 -5.08 8.23
C ILE A 91 9.40 -4.85 7.33
N ARG A 92 10.13 -3.75 7.56
CA ARG A 92 11.35 -3.44 6.82
C ARG A 92 12.41 -4.54 6.95
N ALA A 93 12.71 -4.96 8.18
CA ALA A 93 13.69 -6.01 8.40
C ALA A 93 13.28 -7.33 7.72
N HIS A 94 12.01 -7.71 7.85
CA HIS A 94 11.45 -8.90 7.18
C HIS A 94 11.57 -8.84 5.66
N MET A 95 11.22 -7.71 5.03
CA MET A 95 11.30 -7.56 3.58
C MET A 95 12.75 -7.58 3.07
N LEU A 96 13.70 -6.99 3.81
CA LEU A 96 15.11 -7.01 3.43
C LEU A 96 15.71 -8.41 3.55
N ASP A 97 15.34 -9.17 4.58
CA ASP A 97 15.76 -10.56 4.74
C ASP A 97 15.16 -11.45 3.65
N LEU A 98 13.86 -11.31 3.39
CA LEU A 98 13.14 -12.08 2.37
C LEU A 98 13.70 -11.87 0.96
N LEU A 99 14.02 -10.62 0.60
CA LEU A 99 14.54 -10.30 -0.73
C LEU A 99 16.05 -10.49 -0.84
N GLY A 100 16.79 -10.47 0.26
CA GLY A 100 18.25 -10.54 0.22
C GLY A 100 18.84 -9.41 -0.63
N LEU A 101 19.87 -9.73 -1.43
CA LEU A 101 20.59 -8.75 -2.24
C LEU A 101 20.04 -8.61 -3.67
N ASP A 102 19.41 -9.65 -4.21
CA ASP A 102 19.03 -9.77 -5.61
C ASP A 102 17.58 -10.26 -5.83
N GLY A 103 16.85 -10.51 -4.76
CA GLY A 103 15.46 -10.95 -4.82
C GLY A 103 14.51 -9.87 -5.33
N VAL A 104 13.53 -10.29 -6.12
CA VAL A 104 12.48 -9.43 -6.66
C VAL A 104 11.13 -10.03 -6.30
N LEU A 105 10.27 -9.22 -5.67
CA LEU A 105 8.87 -9.60 -5.44
C LEU A 105 8.01 -9.14 -6.63
N ALA A 106 7.38 -10.11 -7.30
CA ALA A 106 6.35 -9.85 -8.28
C ALA A 106 4.96 -10.00 -7.65
N LEU A 107 4.13 -8.97 -7.79
CA LEU A 107 2.75 -8.94 -7.29
C LEU A 107 1.87 -8.07 -8.21
N PRO A 108 0.54 -8.24 -8.18
CA PRO A 108 -0.37 -7.33 -8.86
C PRO A 108 -0.15 -5.88 -8.41
N THR A 109 -0.06 -4.94 -9.36
CA THR A 109 0.06 -3.50 -9.04
C THR A 109 -1.25 -2.91 -8.53
N THR A 110 -2.39 -3.43 -9.00
CA THR A 110 -3.72 -2.99 -8.59
C THR A 110 -4.56 -4.21 -8.20
N PRO A 111 -5.55 -4.04 -7.29
CA PRO A 111 -6.42 -5.14 -6.87
C PRO A 111 -7.44 -5.54 -7.95
N GLY A 112 -7.52 -4.77 -9.04
CA GLY A 112 -8.43 -4.97 -10.15
C GLY A 112 -8.45 -3.79 -11.11
N PRO A 113 -9.44 -3.74 -12.02
CA PRO A 113 -9.67 -2.61 -12.91
C PRO A 113 -9.88 -1.30 -12.14
N ALA A 114 -9.67 -0.18 -12.83
CA ALA A 114 -9.98 1.13 -12.28
C ALA A 114 -11.50 1.23 -11.96
N PRO A 115 -11.88 1.78 -10.79
CA PRO A 115 -13.28 2.06 -10.48
C PRO A 115 -13.91 3.01 -11.51
N LEU A 116 -15.23 2.95 -11.64
CA LEU A 116 -15.98 3.89 -12.47
C LEU A 116 -15.96 5.29 -11.83
N VAL A 117 -16.09 6.33 -12.65
CA VAL A 117 -16.11 7.73 -12.18
C VAL A 117 -17.18 7.96 -11.10
N ASN A 118 -18.32 7.26 -11.20
CA ASN A 118 -19.44 7.39 -10.29
C ASN A 118 -19.49 6.26 -9.23
N THR A 119 -18.38 5.56 -8.97
CA THR A 119 -18.32 4.54 -7.92
C THR A 119 -18.69 5.16 -6.56
N PRO A 120 -19.59 4.54 -5.78
CA PRO A 120 -19.98 5.05 -4.47
C PRO A 120 -18.76 5.25 -3.54
N PRO A 121 -18.76 6.27 -2.65
CA PRO A 121 -17.60 6.57 -1.81
C PRO A 121 -17.12 5.40 -0.94
N ALA A 122 -18.04 4.60 -0.40
CA ALA A 122 -17.70 3.43 0.42
C ALA A 122 -16.94 2.37 -0.39
N ASP A 123 -17.41 2.08 -1.60
CA ASP A 123 -16.76 1.12 -2.50
C ASP A 123 -15.40 1.64 -2.97
N LEU A 124 -15.28 2.95 -3.18
CA LEU A 124 -14.03 3.58 -3.55
C LEU A 124 -12.99 3.50 -2.43
N ASP A 125 -13.38 3.68 -1.16
CA ASP A 125 -12.44 3.54 -0.03
C ASP A 125 -12.06 2.07 0.22
N ALA A 126 -12.98 1.12 0.02
CA ALA A 126 -12.66 -0.31 0.06
C ALA A 126 -11.66 -0.70 -1.04
N TRP A 127 -11.87 -0.20 -2.27
CA TRP A 127 -10.93 -0.40 -3.37
C TRP A 127 -9.57 0.24 -3.07
N ARG A 128 -9.55 1.47 -2.54
CA ARG A 128 -8.33 2.19 -2.15
C ARG A 128 -7.57 1.46 -1.05
N THR A 129 -8.28 0.89 -0.08
CA THR A 129 -7.69 0.06 0.98
C THR A 129 -6.93 -1.11 0.37
N ARG A 130 -7.54 -1.86 -0.55
CA ARG A 130 -6.88 -2.97 -1.25
C ARG A 130 -5.68 -2.50 -2.09
N LEU A 131 -5.81 -1.36 -2.78
CA LEU A 131 -4.72 -0.78 -3.55
C LEU A 131 -3.51 -0.45 -2.65
N ILE A 132 -3.74 0.26 -1.54
CA ILE A 132 -2.66 0.68 -0.65
C ILE A 132 -2.06 -0.53 0.07
N SER A 133 -2.82 -1.60 0.35
CA SER A 133 -2.24 -2.86 0.83
C SER A 133 -1.15 -3.41 -0.10
N LEU A 134 -1.28 -3.24 -1.42
CA LEU A 134 -0.27 -3.70 -2.39
C LEU A 134 0.90 -2.74 -2.55
N THR A 135 0.69 -1.43 -2.36
CA THR A 135 1.71 -0.40 -2.63
C THR A 135 2.41 0.14 -1.39
N SER A 136 1.85 -0.08 -0.19
CA SER A 136 2.47 0.33 1.08
C SER A 136 3.69 -0.49 1.46
N ILE A 137 3.84 -1.70 0.89
CA ILE A 137 4.97 -2.61 1.14
C ILE A 137 6.31 -1.90 0.95
N ALA A 138 6.51 -1.29 -0.22
CA ALA A 138 7.74 -0.60 -0.56
C ALA A 138 7.96 0.67 0.27
N GLY A 139 6.89 1.44 0.55
CA GLY A 139 6.97 2.64 1.39
C GLY A 139 7.37 2.33 2.84
N LEU A 140 6.90 1.22 3.39
CA LEU A 140 7.27 0.75 4.73
C LEU A 140 8.69 0.18 4.76
N ALA A 141 9.06 -0.62 3.75
CA ALA A 141 10.35 -1.26 3.68
C ALA A 141 11.50 -0.32 3.23
N GLY A 142 11.17 0.82 2.62
CA GLY A 142 12.16 1.71 2.02
C GLY A 142 12.80 1.10 0.77
N LEU A 143 12.00 0.37 -0.01
CA LEU A 143 12.43 -0.34 -1.22
C LEU A 143 11.85 0.32 -2.48
N PRO A 144 12.49 0.16 -3.64
CA PRO A 144 11.88 0.56 -4.90
C PRO A 144 10.76 -0.40 -5.30
N GLN A 145 9.64 0.15 -5.80
CA GLN A 145 8.55 -0.61 -6.41
C GLN A 145 8.01 0.16 -7.61
N GLY A 146 7.75 -0.53 -8.72
CA GLY A 146 7.27 0.08 -9.96
C GLY A 146 6.37 -0.85 -10.78
N PRO A 147 5.42 -0.30 -11.55
CA PRO A 147 4.56 -1.09 -12.41
C PRO A 147 5.31 -1.62 -13.65
N LEU A 148 5.00 -2.86 -14.04
CA LEU A 148 5.44 -3.44 -15.31
C LEU A 148 4.21 -3.92 -16.11
N GLY A 149 4.12 -3.51 -17.37
CA GLY A 149 2.99 -3.82 -18.26
C GLY A 149 2.98 -5.28 -18.73
N VAL A 150 2.59 -6.21 -17.87
CA VAL A 150 2.59 -7.65 -18.18
C VAL A 150 1.24 -8.18 -18.65
N MET A 151 0.13 -7.49 -18.40
CA MET A 151 -1.21 -7.98 -18.76
C MET A 151 -2.11 -6.86 -19.30
N ARG A 152 -3.01 -7.22 -20.22
CA ARG A 152 -4.05 -6.32 -20.74
C ARG A 152 -5.43 -6.80 -20.33
N LEU A 153 -6.15 -5.98 -19.55
CA LEU A 153 -7.56 -6.18 -19.26
C LEU A 153 -8.41 -5.54 -20.36
N SER A 154 -9.31 -6.32 -20.96
CA SER A 154 -10.26 -5.84 -21.96
C SER A 154 -11.55 -5.39 -21.30
N TRP A 155 -11.93 -4.13 -21.49
CA TRP A 155 -13.21 -3.58 -21.02
C TRP A 155 -14.44 -4.31 -21.58
N ARG A 156 -14.31 -5.08 -22.67
CA ARG A 156 -15.40 -5.91 -23.21
C ARG A 156 -15.80 -7.07 -22.28
N LEU A 157 -14.91 -7.49 -21.38
CA LEU A 157 -15.17 -8.58 -20.42
C LEU A 157 -15.81 -8.10 -19.11
N LEU A 158 -15.96 -6.78 -18.94
CA LEU A 158 -16.46 -6.15 -17.70
C LEU A 158 -17.83 -5.47 -17.89
N ARG A 159 -18.42 -5.57 -19.08
CA ARG A 159 -19.84 -5.22 -19.29
C ARG A 159 -20.68 -6.41 -18.87
N ILE A 160 -21.12 -6.38 -17.61
CA ILE A 160 -22.30 -7.10 -17.14
C ILE A 160 -23.50 -6.18 -17.35
#